data_AF-A0A2I1CTQ3-F1
#
_entry.id   AF-A0A2I1CTQ3-F1
#
_cell.length_a   1.000
_cell.length_b   1.000
_cell.length_c   1.000
_cell.angle_alpha   90.00
_cell.angle_beta   90.00
_cell.angle_gamma   90.00
#
_symmetry.space_group_name_H-M   'P 1'
#
loop_
_entity.id
_entity.type
_entity.pdbx_description
1 polymer ?
#
loop_
_entity_poly.entity_id
_entity_poly.type
_entity_poly.pdbx_seq_one_letter_code
_entity_poly.pdbx_strand_id
1 'polypeptide(L)' 'MVTVDYSKLIGSHAEQKEALERLDPGLQTYGFVYVVNHGIPKHIIEDTFICFFTLNPPIKIMTAYSPSNAVKDHIPNMTR' A
#
# COMPACT_ATOMS: atom_id res chain seq x y z
N MET A 1 -6.81 -1.85 15.40
CA MET A 1 -6.92 -1.74 13.92
C MET A 1 -7.57 -3.01 13.40
N VAL A 2 -8.53 -2.89 12.48
CA VAL A 2 -9.27 -4.05 11.95
C VAL A 2 -8.35 -4.88 11.06
N THR A 3 -8.33 -6.19 11.30
CA THR A 3 -7.61 -7.17 10.48
C THR A 3 -8.63 -8.08 9.82
N VAL A 4 -8.51 -8.26 8.51
CA VAL A 4 -9.37 -9.10 7.68
C VAL A 4 -8.54 -10.26 7.16
N ASP A 5 -9.04 -11.47 7.40
CA ASP A 5 -8.43 -12.69 6.89
C ASP A 5 -8.86 -12.92 5.44
N TYR A 6 -7.91 -12.81 4.51
CA TYR A 6 -8.19 -12.96 3.09
C TYR A 6 -8.64 -14.37 2.73
N SER A 7 -8.10 -15.42 3.38
CA SER A 7 -8.51 -16.78 3.04
C SER A 7 -9.99 -17.03 3.36
N LYS A 8 -10.55 -16.30 4.32
CA LYS A 8 -11.98 -16.34 4.63
C LYS A 8 -12.85 -15.66 3.56
N LEU A 9 -12.36 -14.60 2.90
CA LEU A 9 -13.10 -13.92 1.83
C LEU A 9 -13.33 -14.83 0.62
N ILE A 10 -12.43 -15.78 0.38
CA ILE A 10 -12.50 -16.79 -0.69
C ILE A 10 -12.88 -18.19 -0.17
N GLY A 11 -13.23 -18.30 1.11
CA GLY A 11 -13.58 -19.55 1.77
C GLY A 11 -15.05 -19.94 1.57
N SER A 12 -15.61 -20.66 2.53
CA SER A 12 -17.04 -20.98 2.56
C SER A 12 -17.90 -19.72 2.68
N HIS A 13 -19.19 -19.81 2.35
CA HIS A 13 -20.12 -18.69 2.46
C HIS A 13 -20.19 -18.11 3.89
N ALA A 14 -20.09 -18.96 4.92
CA ALA A 14 -20.08 -18.54 6.32
C ALA A 14 -18.81 -17.74 6.66
N GLU A 15 -17.63 -18.20 6.21
CA GLU A 15 -16.36 -17.51 6.41
C GLU A 15 -16.31 -16.18 5.66
N GLN A 16 -16.82 -16.17 4.42
CA GLN A 16 -16.91 -14.96 3.61
C GLN A 16 -17.80 -13.91 4.28
N LYS A 17 -18.97 -14.33 4.79
CA LYS A 17 -19.87 -13.44 5.53
C LYS A 17 -19.18 -12.85 6.77
N GLU A 18 -18.51 -13.68 7.56
CA GLU A 18 -17.75 -13.25 8.74
C GLU A 18 -16.66 -12.21 8.40
N ALA A 19 -15.94 -12.42 7.30
CA ALA A 19 -14.90 -11.50 6.84
C ALA A 19 -15.48 -10.17 6.33
N LEU A 20 -16.59 -10.20 5.59
CA LEU A 20 -17.28 -9.00 5.10
C LEU A 20 -17.89 -8.17 6.25
N GLU A 21 -18.45 -8.82 7.27
CA GLU A 21 -18.98 -8.16 8.47
C GLU A 21 -17.91 -7.40 9.26
N ARG A 22 -16.62 -7.76 9.11
CA ARG A 22 -15.50 -6.98 9.67
C ARG A 22 -15.01 -5.88 8.74
N LEU A 23 -15.08 -6.10 7.43
CA LEU A 23 -14.53 -5.21 6.43
C LEU A 23 -15.30 -3.88 6.36
N ASP A 24 -16.64 -3.94 6.35
CA ASP A 24 -17.48 -2.74 6.22
C ASP A 24 -17.33 -1.77 7.41
N PRO A 25 -17.45 -2.19 8.69
CA PRO A 25 -17.20 -1.31 9.83
C PRO A 25 -15.75 -0.81 9.90
N GLY A 26 -14.78 -1.64 9.49
CA GLY A 26 -13.38 -1.28 9.48
C GLY A 26 -13.09 -0.13 8.52
N LEU A 27 -13.64 -0.19 7.30
CA LEU A 27 -13.51 0.86 6.31
C LEU A 27 -14.28 2.13 6.71
N GLN A 28 -15.49 2.01 7.24
CA GLN A 28 -16.28 3.17 7.65
C GLN A 28 -15.69 3.89 8.88
N THR A 29 -15.12 3.15 9.83
CA THR A 29 -14.61 3.72 11.08
C THR A 29 -13.20 4.27 10.94
N TYR A 30 -12.31 3.54 10.24
CA TYR A 30 -10.88 3.87 10.19
C TYR A 30 -10.42 4.32 8.80
N GLY A 31 -11.14 3.97 7.73
CA GLY A 31 -10.71 4.20 6.35
C GLY A 31 -9.63 3.23 5.86
N PHE A 32 -9.13 2.32 6.71
CA PHE A 32 -8.11 1.33 6.38
C PHE A 32 -8.25 0.07 7.22
N VAL A 33 -7.79 -1.05 6.65
CA VAL A 33 -7.76 -2.38 7.28
C VAL A 33 -6.43 -3.06 6.98
N TYR A 34 -5.98 -3.94 7.87
CA TYR A 34 -4.92 -4.89 7.54
C TYR A 34 -5.52 -6.14 6.92
N VAL A 35 -4.87 -6.64 5.88
CA VAL A 35 -5.21 -7.92 5.28
C VAL A 35 -4.14 -8.94 5.71
N VAL A 36 -4.56 -10.10 6.20
CA VAL A 36 -3.68 -11.23 6.55
C VAL A 36 -4.04 -12.45 5.74
N ASN A 37 -3.16 -13.46 5.72
CA ASN A 37 -3.33 -14.69 4.96
C ASN A 37 -3.66 -14.44 3.47
N HIS A 38 -3.17 -13.34 2.92
CA HIS A 38 -3.35 -12.93 1.51
C HIS A 38 -2.53 -13.77 0.53
N GLY A 39 -1.80 -14.79 1.00
CA GLY A 39 -1.01 -15.70 0.16
C GLY A 39 0.27 -15.10 -0.43
N ILE A 40 0.56 -13.81 -0.22
CA ILE A 40 1.81 -13.20 -0.68
C ILE A 40 2.91 -13.57 0.31
N PRO A 41 3.97 -14.29 -0.13
CA PRO A 41 5.07 -14.64 0.76
C PRO A 41 5.80 -13.39 1.24
N LYS A 42 6.11 -13.35 2.54
CA LYS A 42 6.76 -12.19 3.18
C LYS A 42 8.09 -11.81 2.52
N HIS A 43 8.88 -12.82 2.10
CA HIS A 43 10.18 -12.60 1.46
C HIS A 43 10.06 -11.79 0.16
N ILE A 44 8.98 -11.95 -0.63
CA ILE A 44 8.81 -11.18 -1.87
C ILE A 44 8.72 -9.68 -1.56
N ILE A 45 8.00 -9.31 -0.49
CA ILE A 45 7.91 -7.92 -0.05
C ILE A 45 9.28 -7.47 0.44
N GLU A 46 9.89 -8.20 1.37
CA GLU A 46 11.19 -7.85 1.96
C GLU A 46 12.29 -7.70 0.89
N ASP A 47 12.38 -8.64 -0.05
CA ASP A 47 13.35 -8.63 -1.13
C ASP A 47 13.11 -7.46 -2.09
N THR A 48 11.86 -7.14 -2.41
CA THR A 48 11.54 -5.99 -3.27
C THR A 48 12.03 -4.69 -2.66
N PHE A 49 11.76 -4.48 -1.36
CA PHE A 49 12.24 -3.31 -0.63
C PHE A 49 13.77 -3.29 -0.61
N ILE A 50 14.42 -4.39 -0.21
CA ILE A 50 15.88 -4.47 -0.14
C ILE A 50 16.51 -4.18 -1.50
N CYS A 51 16.04 -4.82 -2.57
CA CYS A 51 16.56 -4.65 -3.91
C CYS A 51 16.51 -3.18 -4.34
N PHE A 52 15.35 -2.51 -4.19
CA PHE A 52 15.23 -1.11 -4.58
C PHE A 52 16.11 -0.18 -3.73
N PHE A 53 16.08 -0.33 -2.40
CA PHE A 53 16.79 0.60 -1.52
C PHE A 53 18.31 0.40 -1.57
N THR A 54 18.80 -0.76 -1.99
CA THR A 54 20.25 -1.03 -2.20
C THR A 54 20.78 -0.60 -3.56
N LEU A 55 19.92 -0.18 -4.52
CA LEU A 55 20.38 0.34 -5.81
C LEU A 55 21.27 1.58 -5.62
N ASN A 56 22.29 1.69 -6.47
CA ASN A 56 23.14 2.88 -6.50
C ASN A 56 22.35 4.13 -6.96
N PRO A 57 22.75 5.34 -6.53
CA PRO A 57 22.03 6.56 -6.90
C PRO A 57 21.85 6.78 -8.42
N PRO A 58 22.85 6.49 -9.29
CA PRO A 58 22.67 6.63 -10.74
C PRO A 58 21.50 5.81 -11.30
N ILE A 59 21.36 4.54 -10.90
CA ILE A 59 20.26 3.67 -11.35
C ILE A 59 18.91 4.19 -10.85
N LYS A 60 18.84 4.66 -9.60
CA LYS A 60 17.60 5.24 -9.05
C LYS A 60 17.12 6.44 -9.87
N ILE A 61 18.05 7.32 -10.28
CA ILE A 61 17.75 8.50 -11.09
C ILE A 61 17.22 8.13 -12.47
N MET A 62 17.69 7.04 -13.08
CA MET A 62 17.17 6.57 -14.38
C MET A 62 15.68 6.20 -14.34
N THR A 63 15.17 5.83 -13.17
CA THR A 63 13.76 5.47 -12.96
C THR A 63 12.92 6.59 -12.36
N ALA A 64 13.53 7.77 -12.12
CA ALA A 64 12.82 8.90 -11.56
C ALA A 64 11.80 9.43 -12.58
N TYR A 65 10.55 9.57 -12.15
CA TYR A 65 9.57 10.31 -12.93
C TYR A 65 10.04 11.75 -13.12
N SER A 66 9.73 12.32 -14.28
CA SER A 66 9.84 13.76 -14.48
C SER A 66 9.13 14.48 -13.32
N PRO A 67 9.74 15.52 -12.74
CA PRO A 67 9.10 16.29 -11.67
C PRO A 67 7.69 16.68 -12.10
N SER A 68 6.68 16.32 -11.30
CA SER A 68 5.32 16.76 -11.58
C SER A 68 5.24 18.28 -11.44
N ASN A 69 4.32 18.91 -12.19
CA ASN A 69 4.11 20.35 -12.08
C ASN A 69 3.61 20.78 -10.68
N ALA A 70 3.24 19.85 -9.79
CA ALA A 70 2.81 20.14 -8.42
C ALA A 70 3.88 20.88 -7.59
N VAL A 71 5.16 20.76 -7.95
CA VAL A 71 6.24 21.55 -7.32
C VAL A 71 6.11 23.04 -7.65
N LYS A 72 5.60 23.40 -8.83
CA LYS A 72 5.37 24.80 -9.23
C LYS A 72 4.16 25.41 -8.52
N ASP A 73 3.19 24.59 -8.11
CA ASP A 73 1.97 25.04 -7.45
C ASP A 73 2.22 25.49 -5.99
N HIS A 74 3.39 25.16 -5.41
CA HIS A 74 3.72 25.45 -4.00
C HIS A 74 4.94 26.35 -3.77
N ILE A 75 5.61 26.85 -4.82
CA ILE A 75 6.63 27.89 -4.67
C ILE A 75 5.95 29.23 -4.97
N PRO A 76 5.50 29.99 -3.95
CA PRO A 76 5.06 31.36 -4.20
C PRO A 76 6.24 32.11 -4.81
N ASN A 77 6.00 32.78 -5.94
CA ASN A 77 6.97 33.63 -6.61
C ASN A 77 7.65 34.56 -5.60
N MET A 78 8.83 34.18 -5.11
CA MET A 78 9.71 35.05 -4.33
C MET A 78 10.49 35.90 -5.33
N THR A 79 9.77 36.73 -6.08
CA THR A 79 10.36 37.83 -6.82
C THR A 79 10.56 38.96 -5.82
N ARG A 80 11.82 39.21 -5.47
CA ARG A 80 12.26 40.42 -4.78
C ARG A 80 12.57 41.50 -5.80
#